data_AF-A0A7C5VLE6-F1
#
_entry.id   AF-A0A7C5VLE6-F1
#
_cell.length_a   1.000
_cell.length_b   1.000
_cell.length_c   1.000
_cell.angle_alpha   90.00
_cell.angle_beta   90.00
_cell.angle_gamma   90.00
#
_symmetry.space_group_name_H-M   'P 1'
#
loop_
_entity.id
_entity.type
_entity.pdbx_description
1 polymer ?
#
loop_
_entity_poly.entity_id
_entity_poly.type
_entity_poly.pdbx_seq_one_letter_code
_entity_poly.pdbx_strand_id
1 'polypeptide(L)'
;MVFFTLLAYFILSTSVAMSKDNFVCVQPLESFMKDISLLTLGSLGNLGLVFEVGKHVGNMVRAMGYYYYVIGPLDTLSQDDPDPFYRVHKSPFITAEVYEYLTLGLGTSGVIAVLDGRGKVEPGLINALNNRKLILPTLVEDQTKASFLRNLGFNTIFIIVGDGLFALLNGTPKTLYWSSVKSDAEELRRRVLSNAIIYLSPGEIQVRKAFAKSGVIVFSDEPLILELAKKALEGRSAPGRVPW
;
A
#
# COMPACT_ATOMS: atom_id res chain seq x y z
N MET A 1 10.23 8.27 25.54
CA MET A 1 9.80 6.94 25.07
C MET A 1 8.39 6.66 25.61
N VAL A 2 7.38 7.34 25.05
CA VAL A 2 5.97 7.19 25.41
C VAL A 2 5.18 7.60 24.18
N PHE A 3 4.74 6.65 23.34
CA PHE A 3 3.66 6.79 22.35
C PHE A 3 3.51 5.49 21.53
N PHE A 4 3.40 4.33 22.17
CA PHE A 4 3.10 3.07 21.47
C PHE A 4 2.27 2.14 22.37
N THR A 5 1.11 2.61 22.80
CA THR A 5 0.12 1.81 23.54
C THR A 5 -1.33 2.27 23.27
N LEU A 6 -1.59 2.86 22.10
CA LEU A 6 -2.92 3.36 21.72
C LEU A 6 -3.34 2.84 20.33
N LEU A 7 -3.32 1.52 20.15
CA LEU A 7 -4.12 0.86 19.10
C LEU A 7 -4.80 -0.43 19.58
N ALA A 8 -4.78 -0.70 20.89
CA ALA A 8 -5.35 -1.91 21.47
C ALA A 8 -6.62 -1.68 22.33
N TYR A 9 -6.99 -0.44 22.64
CA TYR A 9 -8.19 -0.15 23.42
C TYR A 9 -8.83 1.16 22.97
N PHE A 10 -9.89 1.08 22.15
CA PHE A 10 -11.01 2.01 22.24
C PHE A 10 -12.26 1.32 21.67
N ILE A 11 -13.01 0.69 22.57
CA ILE A 11 -14.40 0.29 22.37
C ILE A 11 -15.23 1.51 22.74
N LEU A 12 -15.56 2.36 21.76
CA LEU A 12 -16.73 3.23 21.82
C LEU A 12 -17.19 3.48 20.38
N SER A 13 -17.85 2.48 19.81
CA SER A 13 -18.55 2.59 18.53
C SER A 13 -19.98 3.01 18.79
N THR A 14 -20.34 4.25 18.45
CA THR A 14 -21.73 4.62 18.19
C THR A 14 -22.12 4.01 16.84
N SER A 15 -23.13 3.14 16.83
CA SER A 15 -23.67 2.55 15.61
C SER A 15 -24.44 3.61 14.84
N VAL A 16 -23.77 4.32 13.94
CA VAL A 16 -24.46 5.01 12.85
C VAL A 16 -24.86 3.93 11.86
N ALA A 17 -26.17 3.81 11.59
CA ALA A 17 -26.67 2.93 10.54
C ALA A 17 -26.08 3.38 9.21
N MET A 18 -24.97 2.77 8.81
CA MET A 18 -24.38 3.00 7.49
C MET A 18 -25.33 2.41 6.45
N SER A 19 -25.68 3.21 5.43
CA SER A 19 -26.31 2.65 4.24
C SER A 19 -25.35 1.61 3.65
N LYS A 20 -25.91 0.58 3.02
CA LYS A 20 -25.19 -0.60 2.50
C LYS A 20 -24.23 -0.30 1.34
N ASP A 21 -23.93 0.97 1.05
CA ASP A 21 -23.22 1.39 -0.16
C ASP A 21 -21.70 1.50 0.09
N ASN A 22 -20.92 1.00 -0.87
CA ASN A 22 -19.45 0.97 -0.97
C ASN A 22 -18.67 1.79 0.08
N PHE A 23 -18.44 1.20 1.26
CA PHE A 23 -17.62 1.82 2.33
C PHE A 23 -16.11 1.57 2.17
N VAL A 24 -15.74 0.68 1.23
CA VAL A 24 -14.36 0.33 0.87
C VAL A 24 -14.00 0.95 -0.47
N CYS A 25 -12.89 1.69 -0.51
CA CYS A 25 -12.28 2.15 -1.73
C CYS A 25 -11.26 1.13 -2.25
N VAL A 26 -11.38 0.75 -3.52
CA VAL A 26 -10.51 -0.23 -4.20
C VAL A 26 -9.71 0.38 -5.36
N GLN A 27 -9.74 1.70 -5.50
CA GLN A 27 -9.00 2.38 -6.56
C GLN A 27 -7.48 2.23 -6.34
N PRO A 28 -6.67 2.08 -7.40
CA PRO A 28 -5.22 1.96 -7.25
C PRO A 28 -4.60 3.27 -6.75
N LEU A 29 -3.40 3.19 -6.16
CA LEU A 29 -2.69 4.37 -5.66
C LEU A 29 -2.51 5.45 -6.73
N GLU A 30 -2.27 5.04 -7.97
CA GLU A 30 -2.08 5.91 -9.12
C GLU A 30 -3.30 6.80 -9.42
N SER A 31 -4.50 6.41 -8.98
CA SER A 31 -5.71 7.23 -9.12
C SER A 31 -5.72 8.45 -8.20
N PHE A 32 -4.96 8.39 -7.10
CA PHE A 32 -4.79 9.48 -6.14
C PHE A 32 -3.52 10.28 -6.41
N MET A 33 -2.46 9.59 -6.85
CA MET A 33 -1.15 10.19 -7.08
C MET A 33 -0.52 9.61 -8.35
N LYS A 34 -0.52 10.40 -9.43
CA LYS A 34 0.02 9.98 -10.73
C LYS A 34 1.42 9.36 -10.60
N ASP A 35 1.65 8.24 -11.27
CA ASP A 35 2.92 7.51 -11.32
C ASP A 35 3.39 6.86 -9.99
N ILE A 36 2.63 7.02 -8.89
CA ILE A 36 2.92 6.37 -7.61
C ILE A 36 2.12 5.07 -7.49
N SER A 37 2.83 3.95 -7.68
CA SER A 37 2.31 2.60 -7.57
C SER A 37 2.80 1.92 -6.29
N LEU A 38 2.29 0.72 -5.98
CA LEU A 38 2.85 -0.10 -4.89
C LEU A 38 4.32 -0.46 -5.15
N LEU A 39 4.67 -0.69 -6.42
CA LEU A 39 6.04 -0.98 -6.82
C LEU A 39 6.96 0.22 -6.62
N THR A 40 6.43 1.43 -6.90
CA THR A 40 7.12 2.70 -6.62
C THR A 40 7.43 2.81 -5.13
N LEU A 41 6.46 2.49 -4.26
CA LEU A 41 6.64 2.52 -2.81
C LEU A 41 7.65 1.47 -2.32
N GLY A 42 7.59 0.25 -2.85
CA GLY A 42 8.57 -0.80 -2.53
C GLY A 42 9.99 -0.48 -2.99
N SER A 43 10.15 0.43 -3.94
CA SER A 43 11.44 0.85 -4.50
C SER A 43 12.07 2.04 -3.76
N LEU A 44 11.41 2.60 -2.76
CA LEU A 44 11.91 3.81 -2.08
C LEU A 44 13.20 3.56 -1.30
N GLY A 45 14.17 4.46 -1.43
CA GLY A 45 15.33 4.51 -0.54
C GLY A 45 14.94 4.78 0.91
N ASN A 46 13.96 5.65 1.12
CA ASN A 46 13.40 6.06 2.41
C ASN A 46 11.92 5.67 2.50
N LEU A 47 11.63 4.58 3.23
CA LEU A 47 10.26 4.09 3.44
C LEU A 47 9.39 5.04 4.30
N GLY A 48 9.96 6.02 4.99
CA GLY A 48 9.18 7.04 5.71
C GLY A 48 8.23 7.83 4.81
N LEU A 49 8.55 7.96 3.52
CA LEU A 49 7.66 8.59 2.53
C LEU A 49 6.35 7.80 2.32
N VAL A 50 6.34 6.49 2.58
CA VAL A 50 5.13 5.65 2.49
C VAL A 50 4.06 6.12 3.49
N PHE A 51 4.48 6.54 4.69
CA PHE A 51 3.57 7.09 5.69
C PHE A 51 2.92 8.39 5.20
N GLU A 52 3.71 9.29 4.61
CA GLU A 52 3.19 10.55 4.05
C GLU A 52 2.21 10.29 2.89
N VAL A 53 2.51 9.32 2.02
CA VAL A 53 1.59 8.86 0.96
C VAL A 53 0.30 8.30 1.55
N GLY A 54 0.39 7.44 2.57
CA GLY A 54 -0.78 6.88 3.25
C GLY A 54 -1.66 7.96 3.87
N LYS A 55 -1.06 8.99 4.47
CA LYS A 55 -1.80 10.14 5.00
C LYS A 55 -2.48 10.93 3.87
N HIS A 56 -1.78 11.21 2.78
CA HIS A 56 -2.35 11.93 1.65
C HIS A 56 -3.55 11.19 1.04
N VAL A 57 -3.34 9.91 0.68
CA VAL A 57 -4.38 9.04 0.13
C VAL A 57 -5.54 8.88 1.11
N GLY A 58 -5.26 8.71 2.40
CA GLY A 58 -6.29 8.63 3.43
C GLY A 58 -7.19 9.85 3.46
N ASN A 59 -6.62 11.06 3.36
CA ASN A 59 -7.43 12.29 3.27
C ASN A 59 -8.30 12.35 2.02
N MET A 60 -7.81 11.87 0.87
CA MET A 60 -8.59 11.81 -0.38
C MET A 60 -9.73 10.80 -0.29
N VAL A 61 -9.41 9.57 0.13
CA VAL A 61 -10.38 8.49 0.34
C VAL A 61 -11.48 8.92 1.31
N ARG A 62 -11.10 9.58 2.41
CA ARG A 62 -12.05 10.13 3.40
C ARG A 62 -12.95 11.21 2.80
N ALA A 63 -12.38 12.12 2.00
CA ALA A 63 -13.15 13.18 1.33
C ALA A 63 -14.14 12.63 0.29
N MET A 64 -13.89 11.45 -0.28
CA MET A 64 -14.81 10.73 -1.16
C MET A 64 -15.90 9.96 -0.40
N GLY A 65 -15.90 9.97 0.94
CA GLY A 65 -16.91 9.32 1.79
C GLY A 65 -16.56 7.89 2.21
N TYR A 66 -15.39 7.37 1.82
CA TYR A 66 -14.96 6.03 2.22
C TYR A 66 -14.35 6.02 3.63
N TYR A 67 -14.40 4.85 4.26
CA TYR A 67 -13.83 4.61 5.59
C TYR A 67 -12.72 3.56 5.56
N TYR A 68 -12.67 2.78 4.48
CA TYR A 68 -11.72 1.70 4.28
C TYR A 68 -11.02 1.86 2.93
N TYR A 69 -9.77 1.42 2.84
CA TYR A 69 -8.99 1.46 1.60
C TYR A 69 -8.20 0.18 1.41
N VAL A 70 -8.31 -0.43 0.23
CA VAL A 70 -7.54 -1.63 -0.12
C VAL A 70 -6.11 -1.23 -0.47
N ILE A 71 -5.15 -1.67 0.35
CA ILE A 71 -3.75 -1.23 0.25
C ILE A 71 -2.87 -2.11 -0.63
N GLY A 72 -3.27 -3.36 -0.92
CA GLY A 72 -2.48 -4.25 -1.75
C GLY A 72 -2.66 -5.74 -1.45
N PRO A 73 -2.11 -6.61 -2.31
CA PRO A 73 -2.29 -8.06 -2.25
C PRO A 73 -1.52 -8.74 -1.12
N LEU A 74 -2.01 -9.90 -0.67
CA LEU A 74 -1.27 -10.83 0.19
C LEU A 74 -0.25 -11.69 -0.59
N ASP A 75 0.37 -11.14 -1.63
CA ASP A 75 1.42 -11.78 -2.44
C ASP A 75 2.64 -10.86 -2.58
N THR A 76 3.77 -11.43 -2.99
CA THR A 76 5.00 -10.66 -3.28
C THR A 76 5.21 -10.49 -4.79
N LEU A 77 6.11 -9.58 -5.15
CA LEU A 77 6.48 -9.36 -6.56
C LEU A 77 7.21 -10.57 -7.14
N SER A 78 6.76 -11.02 -8.31
CA SER A 78 7.38 -12.04 -9.14
C SER A 78 7.49 -11.57 -10.59
N GLN A 79 8.46 -12.13 -11.33
CA GLN A 79 8.72 -11.73 -12.73
C GLN A 79 7.59 -12.08 -13.71
N ASP A 80 6.75 -13.05 -13.34
CA ASP A 80 5.58 -13.50 -14.10
C ASP A 80 4.28 -12.79 -13.70
N ASP A 81 4.34 -11.80 -12.79
CA ASP A 81 3.15 -11.06 -12.41
C ASP A 81 2.54 -10.31 -13.62
N PRO A 82 1.21 -10.45 -13.86
CA PRO A 82 0.54 -9.74 -14.94
C PRO A 82 0.46 -8.23 -14.69
N ASP A 83 0.47 -7.82 -13.42
CA ASP A 83 0.52 -6.42 -13.01
C ASP A 83 1.59 -6.22 -11.91
N PRO A 84 2.84 -5.95 -12.29
CA PRO A 84 3.92 -5.68 -11.35
C PRO A 84 3.72 -4.40 -10.54
N PHE A 85 2.92 -3.44 -11.01
CA PHE A 85 2.73 -2.15 -10.35
C PHE A 85 1.77 -2.25 -9.16
N TYR A 86 0.93 -3.28 -9.15
CA TYR A 86 0.11 -3.67 -7.99
C TYR A 86 0.84 -4.59 -6.99
N ARG A 87 2.17 -4.72 -7.10
CA ARG A 87 3.02 -5.45 -6.16
C ARG A 87 4.01 -4.51 -5.50
N VAL A 88 4.44 -4.83 -4.30
CA VAL A 88 5.38 -3.98 -3.56
C VAL A 88 6.82 -4.40 -3.83
N HIS A 89 7.19 -5.62 -3.44
CA HIS A 89 8.56 -6.11 -3.46
C HIS A 89 8.57 -7.65 -3.44
N LYS A 90 9.64 -8.28 -3.93
CA LYS A 90 9.87 -9.74 -3.79
C LYS A 90 10.04 -10.18 -2.34
N SER A 91 10.42 -9.26 -1.46
CA SER A 91 10.72 -9.56 -0.06
C SER A 91 9.44 -9.41 0.74
N PRO A 92 8.95 -10.49 1.38
CA PRO A 92 7.77 -10.41 2.24
C PRO A 92 7.95 -9.41 3.38
N PHE A 93 9.17 -9.26 3.89
CA PHE A 93 9.49 -8.33 4.99
C PHE A 93 9.35 -6.86 4.58
N ILE A 94 9.78 -6.51 3.36
CA ILE A 94 9.67 -5.14 2.85
C ILE A 94 8.23 -4.84 2.48
N THR A 95 7.52 -5.80 1.86
CA THR A 95 6.08 -5.67 1.59
C THR A 95 5.29 -5.40 2.87
N ALA A 96 5.54 -6.17 3.94
CA ALA A 96 4.90 -5.97 5.23
C ALA A 96 5.24 -4.61 5.88
N GLU A 97 6.48 -4.12 5.69
CA GLU A 97 6.90 -2.80 6.18
C GLU A 97 6.20 -1.65 5.46
N VAL A 98 6.08 -1.75 4.13
CA VAL A 98 5.33 -0.78 3.33
C VAL A 98 3.86 -0.77 3.76
N TYR A 99 3.24 -1.93 3.95
CA TYR A 99 1.86 -2.02 4.45
C TYR A 99 1.71 -1.41 5.84
N GLU A 100 2.67 -1.60 6.73
CA GLU A 100 2.67 -0.99 8.06
C GLU A 100 2.68 0.55 7.97
N TYR A 101 3.64 1.13 7.26
CA TYR A 101 3.73 2.58 7.12
C TYR A 101 2.51 3.18 6.41
N LEU A 102 2.01 2.52 5.37
CA LEU A 102 0.84 2.98 4.64
C LEU A 102 -0.40 2.94 5.54
N THR A 103 -0.57 1.86 6.31
CA THR A 103 -1.65 1.72 7.31
C THR A 103 -1.58 2.81 8.36
N LEU A 104 -0.40 3.10 8.90
CA LEU A 104 -0.21 4.16 9.89
C LEU A 104 -0.62 5.52 9.30
N GLY A 105 -0.20 5.82 8.08
CA GLY A 105 -0.58 7.04 7.37
C GLY A 105 -2.08 7.17 7.17
N LEU A 106 -2.73 6.13 6.64
CA LEU A 106 -4.18 6.05 6.45
C LEU A 106 -4.93 6.25 7.78
N GLY A 107 -4.45 5.58 8.83
CA GLY A 107 -5.01 5.66 10.18
C GLY A 107 -5.01 7.09 10.72
N THR A 108 -3.98 7.90 10.46
CA THR A 108 -3.96 9.32 10.86
C THR A 108 -5.05 10.16 10.17
N SER A 109 -5.55 9.70 9.02
CA SER A 109 -6.59 10.36 8.23
C SER A 109 -7.99 9.78 8.45
N GLY A 110 -8.12 8.86 9.41
CA GLY A 110 -9.39 8.23 9.74
C GLY A 110 -9.83 7.14 8.76
N VAL A 111 -8.89 6.52 8.04
CA VAL A 111 -9.15 5.43 7.09
C VAL A 111 -8.52 4.13 7.59
N ILE A 112 -9.29 3.04 7.55
CA ILE A 112 -8.83 1.70 7.92
C ILE A 112 -8.26 1.00 6.69
N ALA A 113 -7.01 0.55 6.76
CA ALA A 113 -6.41 -0.24 5.69
C ALA A 113 -7.06 -1.64 5.60
N VAL A 114 -7.23 -2.12 4.37
CA VAL A 114 -7.73 -3.45 4.04
C VAL A 114 -6.70 -4.14 3.16
N LEU A 115 -6.33 -5.37 3.51
CA LEU A 115 -5.47 -6.20 2.65
C LEU A 115 -6.33 -6.86 1.57
N ASP A 116 -5.81 -6.94 0.35
CA ASP A 116 -6.41 -7.73 -0.71
C ASP A 116 -5.94 -9.17 -0.59
N GLY A 117 -6.75 -10.01 0.05
CA GLY A 117 -6.51 -11.43 0.19
C GLY A 117 -6.97 -12.25 -1.01
N ARG A 118 -7.49 -11.61 -2.08
CA ARG A 118 -7.90 -12.30 -3.29
C ARG A 118 -6.68 -12.72 -4.12
N GLY A 119 -6.86 -13.78 -4.89
CA GLY A 119 -5.82 -14.38 -5.73
C GLY A 119 -4.83 -15.20 -4.92
N LYS A 120 -3.57 -15.16 -5.35
CA LYS A 120 -2.48 -15.91 -4.71
C LYS A 120 -2.14 -15.30 -3.36
N VAL A 121 -1.74 -16.15 -2.41
CA VAL A 121 -1.27 -15.74 -1.08
C VAL A 121 0.13 -16.30 -0.86
N GLU A 122 1.05 -15.45 -0.41
CA GLU A 122 2.42 -15.83 -0.06
C GLU A 122 2.52 -16.05 1.46
N PRO A 123 2.78 -17.29 1.94
CA PRO A 123 2.81 -17.59 3.38
C PRO A 123 3.89 -16.82 4.16
N GLY A 124 5.04 -16.52 3.56
CA GLY A 124 6.09 -15.70 4.16
C GLY A 124 5.62 -14.29 4.50
N LEU A 125 4.74 -13.70 3.69
CA LEU A 125 4.15 -12.39 3.92
C LEU A 125 3.15 -12.45 5.07
N ILE A 126 2.32 -13.50 5.15
CA ILE A 126 1.45 -13.73 6.30
C ILE A 126 2.27 -13.77 7.59
N ASN A 127 3.37 -14.54 7.60
CA ASN A 127 4.27 -14.61 8.74
C ASN A 127 4.90 -13.25 9.08
N ALA A 128 5.35 -12.49 8.08
CA ALA A 128 5.92 -11.16 8.27
C ALA A 128 4.90 -10.18 8.87
N LEU A 129 3.64 -10.21 8.41
CA LEU A 129 2.54 -9.41 8.93
C LEU A 129 2.21 -9.77 10.38
N ASN A 130 2.10 -11.08 10.68
CA ASN A 130 1.85 -11.58 12.03
C ASN A 130 2.97 -11.18 13.02
N ASN A 131 4.24 -11.31 12.61
CA ASN A 131 5.38 -10.90 13.43
C ASN A 131 5.37 -9.40 13.74
N ARG A 132 4.92 -8.57 12.79
CA ARG A 132 4.69 -7.12 12.97
C ARG A 132 3.41 -6.80 13.75
N LYS A 133 2.59 -7.81 14.08
CA LYS A 133 1.25 -7.65 14.67
C LYS A 133 0.32 -6.78 13.81
N LEU A 134 0.54 -6.77 12.49
CA LEU A 134 -0.25 -6.02 11.53
C LEU A 134 -1.47 -6.85 11.09
N ILE A 135 -2.47 -6.92 11.97
CA ILE A 135 -3.73 -7.64 11.73
C ILE A 135 -4.75 -6.65 11.18
N LEU A 136 -5.01 -6.71 9.88
CA LEU A 136 -5.90 -5.79 9.16
C LEU A 136 -7.09 -6.54 8.59
N PRO A 137 -8.26 -5.90 8.45
CA PRO A 137 -9.35 -6.48 7.67
C PRO A 137 -8.87 -6.93 6.29
N THR A 138 -9.44 -8.00 5.76
CA THR A 138 -8.97 -8.59 4.50
C THR A 138 -10.12 -8.90 3.58
N LEU A 139 -10.03 -8.38 2.36
CA LEU A 139 -10.93 -8.68 1.27
C LEU A 139 -10.61 -10.08 0.72
N VAL A 140 -11.61 -10.94 0.60
CA VAL A 140 -11.46 -12.32 0.10
C VAL A 140 -12.55 -12.63 -0.91
N GLU A 141 -12.34 -13.64 -1.74
CA GLU A 141 -13.34 -14.09 -2.72
C GLU A 141 -14.55 -14.72 -2.03
N ASP A 142 -14.30 -15.57 -1.04
CA ASP A 142 -15.32 -16.38 -0.40
C ASP A 142 -14.93 -16.86 1.02
N GLN A 143 -15.84 -17.61 1.64
CA GLN A 143 -15.66 -18.22 2.95
C GLN A 143 -14.54 -19.28 2.98
N THR A 144 -14.28 -19.96 1.86
CA THR A 144 -13.21 -20.96 1.73
C THR A 144 -11.86 -20.27 1.87
N LYS A 145 -11.65 -19.14 1.18
CA LYS A 145 -10.45 -18.32 1.29
C LYS A 145 -10.25 -17.76 2.69
N ALA A 146 -11.32 -17.26 3.32
CA ALA A 146 -11.26 -16.80 4.71
C ALA A 146 -10.79 -17.93 5.65
N SER A 147 -11.31 -19.15 5.47
CA SER A 147 -10.94 -20.30 6.29
C SER A 147 -9.49 -20.73 6.07
N PHE A 148 -9.01 -20.70 4.81
CA PHE A 148 -7.60 -20.91 4.48
C PHE A 148 -6.68 -19.92 5.21
N LEU A 149 -6.99 -18.63 5.18
CA LEU A 149 -6.20 -17.60 5.86
C LEU A 149 -6.18 -17.77 7.39
N ARG A 150 -7.32 -18.15 7.99
CA ARG A 150 -7.37 -18.50 9.43
C ARG A 150 -6.47 -19.68 9.77
N ASN A 151 -6.44 -20.71 8.93
CA ASN A 151 -5.57 -21.88 9.12
C ASN A 151 -4.07 -21.53 9.01
N LEU A 152 -3.72 -20.45 8.29
CA LEU A 152 -2.38 -19.88 8.26
C LEU A 152 -2.09 -18.95 9.46
N GLY A 153 -3.00 -18.87 10.43
CA GLY A 153 -2.86 -18.03 11.63
C GLY A 153 -3.24 -16.57 11.41
N PHE A 154 -3.80 -16.20 10.25
CA PHE A 154 -4.21 -14.83 9.96
C PHE A 154 -5.68 -14.61 10.36
N ASN A 155 -5.90 -14.31 11.65
CA ASN A 155 -7.23 -14.15 12.22
C ASN A 155 -7.67 -12.69 12.22
N THR A 156 -8.60 -12.34 11.31
CA THR A 156 -9.06 -10.95 11.13
C THR A 156 -10.55 -10.87 10.78
N ILE A 157 -11.05 -9.65 10.55
CA ILE A 157 -12.33 -9.38 9.89
C ILE A 157 -12.16 -9.65 8.40
N PHE A 158 -12.96 -10.58 7.87
CA PHE A 158 -12.97 -10.84 6.43
C PHE A 158 -14.13 -10.10 5.76
N ILE A 159 -13.87 -9.59 4.57
CA ILE A 159 -14.81 -8.84 3.74
C ILE A 159 -14.96 -9.61 2.44
N ILE A 160 -16.19 -9.78 1.95
CA ILE A 160 -16.51 -10.33 0.63
C ILE A 160 -17.26 -9.29 -0.21
N VAL A 161 -17.24 -9.46 -1.53
CA VAL A 161 -18.07 -8.68 -2.45
C VAL A 161 -19.21 -9.57 -2.97
N GLY A 162 -20.44 -9.27 -2.59
CA GLY A 162 -21.65 -9.95 -3.05
C GLY A 162 -22.62 -8.95 -3.66
N ASP A 163 -23.16 -9.24 -4.85
CA ASP A 163 -24.08 -8.35 -5.58
C ASP A 163 -23.57 -6.91 -5.75
N GLY A 164 -22.24 -6.75 -5.89
CA GLY A 164 -21.58 -5.44 -6.01
C GLY A 164 -21.44 -4.67 -4.69
N LEU A 165 -21.83 -5.27 -3.57
CA LEU A 165 -21.75 -4.67 -2.24
C LEU A 165 -20.72 -5.39 -1.36
N PHE A 166 -20.05 -4.63 -0.49
CA PHE A 166 -19.14 -5.20 0.49
C PHE A 166 -19.90 -5.70 1.71
N ALA A 167 -19.64 -6.94 2.13
CA ALA A 167 -20.21 -7.53 3.32
C ALA A 167 -19.10 -8.09 4.22
N LEU A 168 -19.22 -7.87 5.53
CA LEU A 168 -18.31 -8.48 6.51
C LEU A 168 -18.79 -9.89 6.80
N LEU A 169 -17.90 -10.88 6.65
CA LEU A 169 -18.17 -12.27 7.04
C LEU A 169 -18.22 -12.42 8.57
N ASN A 170 -17.55 -11.52 9.30
CA ASN A 170 -17.51 -11.52 10.75
C ASN A 170 -17.27 -10.09 11.29
N GLY A 171 -17.84 -9.81 12.47
CA GLY A 171 -17.72 -8.51 13.13
C GLY A 171 -18.64 -7.43 12.54
N THR A 172 -18.40 -6.18 12.96
CA THR A 172 -19.17 -5.00 12.51
C THR A 172 -18.23 -3.96 11.89
N PRO A 173 -18.71 -3.15 10.92
CA PRO A 173 -17.95 -2.02 10.42
C PRO A 173 -17.51 -1.09 11.56
N LYS A 174 -16.31 -0.54 11.43
CA LYS A 174 -15.74 0.47 12.32
C LYS A 174 -15.45 1.72 11.53
N THR A 175 -15.65 2.87 12.17
CA THR A 175 -15.34 4.17 11.59
C THR A 175 -14.42 4.92 12.52
N LEU A 176 -13.42 5.57 11.95
CA LEU A 176 -12.56 6.51 12.67
C LEU A 176 -13.11 7.92 12.43
N TYR A 177 -13.36 8.66 13.51
CA TYR A 177 -14.08 9.93 13.45
C TYR A 177 -13.19 11.14 13.21
N TRP A 178 -11.88 10.98 13.31
CA TRP A 178 -10.93 12.05 13.03
C TRP A 178 -10.57 12.12 11.56
N SER A 179 -10.01 13.25 11.17
CA SER A 179 -9.45 13.51 9.85
C SER A 179 -8.17 14.33 10.01
N SER A 180 -7.28 14.30 9.02
CA SER A 180 -6.07 15.11 9.03
C SER A 180 -6.12 16.23 8.00
N VAL A 181 -5.22 17.21 8.12
CA VAL A 181 -5.09 18.30 7.16
C VAL A 181 -4.41 17.78 5.89
N LYS A 182 -4.89 18.26 4.74
CA LYS A 182 -4.34 17.93 3.42
C LYS A 182 -2.89 18.43 3.29
N SER A 183 -2.03 17.60 2.71
CA SER A 183 -0.65 17.95 2.33
C SER A 183 -0.59 18.42 0.87
N ASP A 184 0.51 19.09 0.49
CA ASP A 184 0.83 19.36 -0.91
C ASP A 184 1.07 18.02 -1.64
N ALA A 185 0.17 17.70 -2.57
CA ALA A 185 0.18 16.44 -3.31
C ALA A 185 1.39 16.36 -4.25
N GLU A 186 1.72 17.45 -4.92
CA GLU A 186 2.72 17.47 -5.99
C GLU A 186 4.13 17.50 -5.43
N GLU A 187 4.35 18.22 -4.33
CA GLU A 187 5.63 18.18 -3.63
C GLU A 187 5.93 16.76 -3.12
N LEU A 188 4.95 16.12 -2.48
CA LEU A 188 5.08 14.75 -1.99
C LEU A 188 5.34 13.78 -3.15
N ARG A 189 4.57 13.87 -4.24
CA ARG A 189 4.73 13.03 -5.43
C ARG A 189 6.14 13.13 -6.00
N ARG A 190 6.69 14.35 -6.15
CA ARG A 190 8.06 14.56 -6.63
C ARG A 190 9.11 13.97 -5.68
N ARG A 191 8.93 14.12 -4.36
CA ARG A 191 9.83 13.52 -3.35
C ARG A 191 9.84 11.99 -3.46
N VAL A 192 8.67 11.37 -3.60
CA VAL A 192 8.52 9.92 -3.77
C VAL A 192 9.20 9.45 -5.06
N LEU A 193 8.88 10.06 -6.20
CA LEU A 193 9.47 9.68 -7.49
C LEU A 193 11.00 9.83 -7.51
N SER A 194 11.52 10.92 -6.93
CA SER A 194 12.96 11.17 -6.85
C SER A 194 13.66 10.15 -5.96
N ASN A 195 13.01 9.72 -4.88
CA ASN A 195 13.56 8.75 -3.93
C ASN A 195 13.43 7.29 -4.41
N ALA A 196 12.57 7.04 -5.40
CA ALA A 196 12.36 5.73 -6.02
C ALA A 196 13.22 5.50 -7.28
N ILE A 197 14.13 6.41 -7.64
CA ILE A 197 15.05 6.22 -8.78
C ILE A 197 16.00 5.07 -8.47
N ILE A 198 16.10 4.07 -9.34
CA ILE A 198 16.93 2.87 -9.13
C ILE A 198 18.09 2.89 -10.14
N TYR A 199 19.32 2.75 -9.66
CA TYR A 199 20.48 2.50 -10.51
C TYR A 199 20.82 1.01 -10.49
N LEU A 200 20.90 0.39 -11.67
CA LEU A 200 21.28 -1.02 -11.83
C LEU A 200 22.73 -1.15 -12.29
N SER A 201 23.05 -0.50 -13.41
CA SER A 201 24.36 -0.58 -14.09
C SER A 201 24.42 0.48 -15.21
N PRO A 202 25.56 0.66 -15.90
CA PRO A 202 25.61 1.52 -17.09
C PRO A 202 24.56 1.09 -18.14
N GLY A 203 23.96 2.07 -18.81
CA GLY A 203 22.92 1.83 -19.81
C GLY A 203 22.01 3.04 -19.98
N GLU A 204 20.78 2.77 -20.44
CA GLU A 204 19.77 3.80 -20.73
C GLU A 204 18.83 4.03 -19.54
N ILE A 205 18.09 5.14 -19.59
CA ILE A 205 16.98 5.40 -18.67
C ILE A 205 15.77 4.58 -19.12
N GLN A 206 15.24 3.76 -18.21
CA GLN A 206 14.11 2.87 -18.43
C GLN A 206 12.90 3.40 -17.66
N VAL A 207 11.94 4.00 -18.36
CA VAL A 207 10.72 4.52 -17.75
C VAL A 207 9.71 3.39 -17.58
N ARG A 208 9.25 3.17 -16.34
CA ARG A 208 8.20 2.20 -15.98
C ARG A 208 8.47 0.78 -16.49
N LYS A 209 9.72 0.34 -16.51
CA LYS A 209 10.09 -1.05 -16.80
C LYS A 209 10.46 -1.78 -15.51
N ALA A 210 9.48 -2.51 -14.96
CA ALA A 210 9.57 -3.15 -13.64
C ALA A 210 10.71 -4.16 -13.49
N PHE A 211 11.21 -4.78 -14.57
CA PHE A 211 12.27 -5.81 -14.50
C PHE A 211 13.43 -5.52 -15.46
N ALA A 212 13.77 -4.26 -15.66
CA ALA A 212 14.93 -3.94 -16.48
C ALA A 212 16.22 -4.54 -15.88
N LYS A 213 17.15 -4.93 -16.75
CA LYS A 213 18.39 -5.63 -16.33
C LYS A 213 19.61 -4.69 -16.24
N SER A 214 19.48 -3.46 -16.74
CA SER A 214 20.56 -2.48 -16.80
C SER A 214 20.01 -1.06 -16.86
N GLY A 215 20.90 -0.08 -16.67
CA GLY A 215 20.59 1.33 -16.74
C GLY A 215 20.00 1.88 -15.43
N VAL A 216 19.18 2.91 -15.56
CA VAL A 216 18.45 3.54 -14.44
C VAL A 216 16.96 3.40 -14.67
N ILE A 217 16.21 2.97 -13.65
CA ILE A 217 14.75 2.89 -13.71
C ILE A 217 14.14 4.10 -13.02
N VAL A 218 13.12 4.66 -13.66
CA VAL A 218 12.26 5.70 -13.12
C VAL A 218 10.79 5.34 -13.31
N PHE A 219 9.93 5.87 -12.45
CA PHE A 219 8.49 5.58 -12.48
C PHE A 219 7.66 6.62 -13.24
N SER A 220 8.28 7.73 -13.66
CA SER A 220 7.66 8.84 -14.38
C SER A 220 8.60 9.36 -15.48
N ASP A 221 8.02 9.85 -16.57
CA ASP A 221 8.71 10.47 -17.72
C ASP A 221 8.88 11.99 -17.58
N GLU A 222 8.55 12.55 -16.41
CA GLU A 222 8.63 13.99 -16.20
C GLU A 222 10.07 14.54 -16.31
N PRO A 223 10.27 15.73 -16.92
CA PRO A 223 11.60 16.27 -17.19
C PRO A 223 12.53 16.31 -15.97
N LEU A 224 12.00 16.69 -14.80
CA LEU A 224 12.76 16.74 -13.56
C LEU A 224 13.27 15.34 -13.14
N ILE A 225 12.43 14.32 -13.26
CA ILE A 225 12.79 12.94 -12.89
C ILE A 225 13.81 12.37 -13.88
N LEU A 226 13.66 12.66 -15.17
CA LEU A 226 14.62 12.28 -16.19
C LEU A 226 15.99 12.96 -15.99
N GLU A 227 16.01 14.22 -15.55
CA GLU A 227 17.26 14.91 -15.20
C GLU A 227 17.97 14.25 -14.02
N LEU A 228 17.23 13.91 -12.96
CA LEU A 228 17.77 13.18 -11.82
C LEU A 228 18.28 11.79 -12.21
N ALA A 229 17.60 11.11 -13.13
CA ALA A 229 18.05 9.82 -13.65
C ALA A 229 19.36 9.91 -14.46
N LYS A 230 19.55 10.98 -15.24
CA LYS A 230 20.83 11.25 -15.92
C LYS A 230 21.97 11.43 -14.90
N LYS A 231 21.72 12.22 -13.85
CA LYS A 231 22.70 12.38 -12.75
C LYS A 231 23.00 11.06 -12.05
N ALA A 232 22.00 10.19 -11.86
CA ALA A 232 22.18 8.86 -11.29
C ALA A 232 23.01 7.93 -12.19
N LEU A 233 22.86 8.02 -13.51
CA LEU A 233 23.69 7.28 -14.48
C LEU A 233 25.16 7.74 -14.42
N GLU A 234 25.40 9.05 -14.42
CA GLU A 234 26.73 9.65 -14.35
C GLU A 234 27.43 9.32 -13.02
N GLY A 235 26.69 9.49 -11.91
CA GLY A 235 27.17 9.22 -10.56
C GLY A 235 27.18 7.74 -10.17
N ARG A 236 26.61 6.86 -11.00
CA ARG A 236 26.49 5.41 -10.78
C ARG A 236 25.85 5.04 -9.45
N SER A 237 24.87 5.82 -9.02
CA SER A 237 24.21 5.67 -7.74
C SER A 237 22.84 6.34 -7.78
N ALA A 238 21.87 5.75 -7.08
CA ALA A 238 20.53 6.29 -6.93
C ALA A 238 19.98 5.90 -5.55
N PRO A 239 19.00 6.65 -5.02
CA PRO A 239 18.47 6.38 -3.68
C PRO A 239 17.61 5.11 -3.60
N GLY A 240 16.93 4.75 -4.69
CA GLY A 240 15.98 3.66 -4.74
C GLY A 240 16.63 2.29 -4.67
N ARG A 241 15.82 1.31 -4.27
CA ARG A 241 16.21 -0.10 -4.15
C ARG A 241 15.55 -0.93 -5.24
N VAL A 242 16.21 -2.03 -5.61
CA VAL A 242 15.66 -3.00 -6.57
C VAL A 242 14.58 -3.83 -5.88
N PRO A 243 13.32 -3.81 -6.35
CA PRO A 243 12.23 -4.54 -5.71
C PRO A 243 12.16 -6.03 -6.05
N TRP A 244 12.96 -6.56 -6.99
CA TRP A 244 13.01 -7.98 -7.39
C TRP A 244 14.36 -8.65 -7.18
#